data_AF-A0A7J3KVC0-F1
#
_entry.id   AF-A0A7J3KVC0-F1
#
_cell.length_a   1.000
_cell.length_b   1.000
_cell.length_c   1.000
_cell.angle_alpha   90.00
_cell.angle_beta   90.00
_cell.angle_gamma   90.00
#
_symmetry.space_group_name_H-M   'P 1'
#
loop_
_entity.id
_entity.type
_entity.pdbx_description
1 polymer ?
#
loop_
_entity_poly.entity_id
_entity_poly.type
_entity_poly.pdbx_seq_one_letter_code
_entity_poly.pdbx_strand_id
1 'polypeptide(L)'
;MGGRLSIGITLRLGMVHPMSILKIVDYRGGVLVMYRGLGILLDPSVYPSLGNRIEYYAFISHAHTDHSRGLSISSFRRYATYETIALCRARGQSVGGVYSLRYGDTVSLPYGVCVEVLNAGHILGSAMFRIETPEATILYTGDFNTVRSFT
;
A
#
# COMPACT_ATOMS: atom_id res chain seq x y z
N MET A 1 -12.60 22.37 -5.60
CA MET A 1 -13.60 21.29 -5.81
C MET A 1 -13.00 20.02 -5.24
N GLY A 2 -13.39 19.65 -4.01
CA GLY A 2 -12.86 18.47 -3.33
C GLY A 2 -13.83 17.31 -3.46
N GLY A 3 -13.58 16.40 -4.38
CA GLY A 3 -14.24 15.10 -4.41
C GLY A 3 -13.65 14.24 -3.29
N ARG A 4 -14.48 13.78 -2.35
CA ARG A 4 -14.09 12.70 -1.45
C ARG A 4 -14.01 11.41 -2.27
N LEU A 5 -12.81 10.96 -2.56
CA LEU A 5 -12.55 9.63 -3.09
C LEU A 5 -12.83 8.59 -2.00
N SER A 6 -13.48 7.51 -2.38
CA SER A 6 -13.98 6.47 -1.47
C SER A 6 -12.96 5.35 -1.38
N ILE A 7 -12.32 5.20 -0.23
CA ILE A 7 -11.39 4.10 0.06
C ILE A 7 -12.23 2.83 0.29
N GLY A 8 -12.15 1.88 -0.65
CA GLY A 8 -12.77 0.56 -0.51
C GLY A 8 -11.82 -0.43 0.17
N ILE A 9 -12.09 -0.81 1.41
CA ILE A 9 -11.41 -1.94 2.07
C ILE A 9 -12.37 -3.13 2.05
N THR A 10 -12.03 -4.20 1.31
CA THR A 10 -12.80 -5.46 1.37
C THR A 10 -12.03 -6.46 2.25
N LEU A 11 -12.70 -6.94 3.30
CA LEU A 11 -12.17 -7.94 4.22
C LEU A 11 -12.87 -9.27 3.98
N ARG A 12 -12.11 -10.33 3.65
CA ARG A 12 -12.60 -11.70 3.66
C ARG A 12 -11.99 -12.41 4.87
N LEU A 13 -12.77 -12.51 5.95
CA LEU A 13 -12.35 -13.18 7.18
C LEU A 13 -12.33 -14.70 6.96
N GLY A 14 -11.15 -15.32 7.07
CA GLY A 14 -11.04 -16.75 7.37
C GLY A 14 -11.45 -17.02 8.82
N MET A 15 -11.64 -18.30 9.20
CA MET A 15 -12.10 -18.74 10.52
C MET A 15 -11.51 -17.91 11.67
N VAL A 16 -12.36 -17.15 12.36
CA VAL A 16 -11.97 -16.19 13.38
C VAL A 16 -11.43 -16.94 14.60
N HIS A 17 -10.11 -16.92 14.79
CA HIS A 17 -9.48 -17.44 16.00
C HIS A 17 -9.48 -16.33 17.07
N PRO A 18 -9.80 -16.63 18.34
CA PRO A 18 -10.02 -15.64 19.42
C PRO A 18 -8.78 -14.82 19.84
N MET A 19 -7.66 -14.87 19.11
CA MET A 19 -6.48 -14.02 19.30
C MET A 19 -5.89 -13.58 17.94
N SER A 20 -6.70 -12.98 17.07
CA SER A 20 -6.20 -12.41 15.81
C SER A 20 -5.14 -11.35 16.11
N ILE A 21 -3.92 -11.59 15.63
CA ILE A 21 -2.81 -10.64 15.71
C ILE A 21 -2.77 -9.71 14.49
N LEU A 22 -3.65 -9.94 13.52
CA LEU A 22 -3.96 -9.02 12.45
C LEU A 22 -4.75 -7.81 12.96
N LYS A 23 -4.27 -6.59 12.68
CA LYS A 23 -4.99 -5.35 12.96
C LYS A 23 -4.94 -4.44 11.75
N ILE A 24 -6.04 -3.75 11.45
CA ILE A 24 -6.12 -2.77 10.38
C ILE A 24 -6.56 -1.46 11.02
N VAL A 25 -5.78 -0.41 10.83
CA VAL A 25 -6.04 0.89 11.43
C VAL A 25 -5.91 1.97 10.37
N ASP A 26 -6.79 2.97 10.44
CA ASP A 26 -6.56 4.23 9.74
C ASP A 26 -5.26 4.87 10.26
N TYR A 27 -4.44 5.36 9.34
CA TYR A 27 -3.13 5.88 9.67
C TYR A 27 -2.82 7.17 8.89
N ARG A 28 -3.20 8.31 9.46
CA ARG A 28 -2.80 9.69 9.07
C ARG A 28 -2.70 9.89 7.54
N GLY A 29 -3.77 9.57 6.81
CA GLY A 29 -3.86 9.72 5.35
C GLY A 29 -3.58 8.45 4.54
N GLY A 30 -3.34 7.32 5.21
CA GLY A 30 -3.21 6.00 4.61
C GLY A 30 -3.81 4.91 5.52
N VAL A 31 -3.48 3.65 5.24
CA VAL A 31 -3.93 2.49 6.02
C VAL A 31 -2.72 1.73 6.54
N LEU A 32 -2.73 1.34 7.82
CA LEU A 32 -1.73 0.45 8.40
C LEU A 32 -2.35 -0.92 8.66
N VAL A 33 -1.78 -1.94 8.04
CA VAL A 33 -2.06 -3.35 8.35
C VAL A 33 -0.92 -3.87 9.20
N MET A 34 -1.21 -4.29 10.42
CA MET A 34 -0.25 -4.91 11.33
C MET A 34 -0.48 -6.41 11.40
N TYR A 35 0.60 -7.18 11.33
CA TYR A 35 0.58 -8.61 11.59
C TYR A 35 1.86 -9.00 12.34
N ARG A 36 1.73 -9.47 13.59
CA ARG A 36 2.88 -9.71 14.49
C ARG A 36 3.71 -8.43 14.67
N GLY A 37 5.01 -8.48 14.37
CA GLY A 37 5.92 -7.33 14.39
C GLY A 37 6.10 -6.66 13.01
N LEU A 38 5.24 -6.95 12.03
CA LEU A 38 5.27 -6.38 10.69
C LEU A 38 4.21 -5.27 10.56
N GLY A 39 4.60 -4.12 10.02
CA GLY A 39 3.69 -3.05 9.64
C GLY A 39 3.70 -2.81 8.13
N ILE A 40 2.55 -2.99 7.48
CA ILE A 40 2.35 -2.72 6.06
C ILE A 40 1.60 -1.40 5.94
N LEU A 41 2.27 -0.38 5.43
CA LEU A 41 1.71 0.95 5.23
C LEU A 41 1.21 1.08 3.79
N LEU A 42 -0.03 1.51 3.62
CA LEU A 42 -0.67 1.75 2.33
C LEU A 42 -0.89 3.25 2.21
N ASP A 43 -0.22 3.87 1.23
CA ASP A 43 -0.21 5.32 1.01
C ASP A 43 0.11 6.18 2.26
N PRO A 44 1.17 5.85 3.03
CA PRO A 44 1.49 6.63 4.23
C PRO A 44 1.91 8.05 3.86
N SER A 45 1.38 9.04 4.57
CA SER A 45 1.81 10.43 4.44
C SER A 45 2.88 10.85 5.47
N VAL A 46 3.13 10.03 6.48
CA VAL A 46 4.09 10.27 7.58
C VAL A 46 4.69 8.96 8.10
N TYR A 47 5.74 9.05 8.92
CA TYR A 47 6.35 7.90 9.58
C TYR A 47 5.59 7.46 10.85
N PRO A 48 5.28 6.16 11.03
CA PRO A 48 4.58 5.67 12.22
C PRO A 48 5.49 5.60 13.44
N SER A 49 5.19 6.42 14.45
CA SER A 49 5.89 6.40 15.75
C SER A 49 5.34 5.32 16.71
N LEU A 50 5.09 4.10 16.23
CA LEU A 50 4.51 3.01 17.06
C LEU A 50 5.57 2.15 17.77
N GLY A 51 6.85 2.59 17.78
CA GLY A 51 7.94 1.98 18.56
C GLY A 51 8.98 1.20 17.73
N ASN A 52 10.10 0.87 18.37
CA ASN A 52 11.34 0.44 17.71
C ASN A 52 11.41 -1.05 17.32
N ARG A 53 10.32 -1.81 17.52
CA ARG A 53 10.26 -3.26 17.26
C ARG A 53 9.45 -3.65 16.04
N ILE A 54 8.93 -2.68 15.29
CA ILE A 54 8.09 -2.92 14.12
C ILE A 54 8.92 -2.65 12.87
N GLU A 55 8.97 -3.62 11.97
CA GLU A 55 9.55 -3.44 10.65
C GLU A 55 8.46 -2.97 9.67
N TYR A 56 8.69 -1.84 9.02
CA TYR A 56 7.71 -1.21 8.15
C TYR A 56 8.03 -1.38 6.67
N TYR A 57 6.99 -1.70 5.90
CA TYR A 57 7.00 -1.83 4.45
C TYR A 57 5.87 -0.98 3.89
N ALA A 58 6.21 0.04 3.11
CA ALA A 58 5.24 0.97 2.53
C ALA A 58 4.98 0.64 1.06
N PHE A 59 3.71 0.59 0.70
CA PHE A 59 3.22 0.37 -0.65
C PHE A 59 2.42 1.61 -1.06
N ILE A 60 2.86 2.25 -2.14
CA ILE A 60 2.25 3.47 -2.67
C ILE A 60 1.46 3.10 -3.92
N SER A 61 0.15 3.35 -3.88
CA SER A 61 -0.80 2.89 -4.90
C SER A 61 -0.65 3.65 -6.20
N HIS A 62 -0.51 4.99 -6.15
CA HIS A 62 -0.44 5.81 -7.35
C HIS A 62 0.18 7.20 -7.12
N ALA A 63 0.33 7.97 -8.22
CA ALA A 63 1.12 9.20 -8.27
C ALA A 63 0.39 10.48 -7.82
N HIS A 64 -0.89 10.42 -7.42
CA HIS A 64 -1.58 11.59 -6.87
C HIS A 64 -0.94 12.03 -5.55
N THR A 65 -0.89 13.34 -5.33
CA THR A 65 -0.09 13.96 -4.27
C THR A 65 -0.57 13.66 -2.85
N ASP A 66 -1.82 13.26 -2.70
CA ASP A 66 -2.45 12.82 -1.47
C ASP A 66 -2.13 11.34 -1.13
N HIS A 67 -1.68 10.55 -2.11
CA HIS A 67 -1.24 9.16 -1.91
C HIS A 67 0.29 8.99 -1.93
N SER A 68 0.98 9.77 -2.78
CA SER A 68 2.38 9.50 -3.12
C SER A 68 3.40 10.04 -2.12
N ARG A 69 2.98 10.72 -1.05
CA ARG A 69 3.88 11.42 -0.09
C ARG A 69 4.89 10.45 0.54
N GLY A 70 4.46 9.21 0.79
CA GLY A 70 5.29 8.15 1.38
C GLY A 70 6.54 7.82 0.57
N LEU A 71 6.56 8.11 -0.74
CA LEU A 71 7.74 7.88 -1.59
C LEU A 71 8.96 8.72 -1.17
N SER A 72 8.77 9.82 -0.43
CA SER A 72 9.88 10.66 0.05
C SER A 72 10.37 10.30 1.46
N ILE A 73 9.75 9.33 2.13
CA ILE A 73 10.08 8.97 3.53
C ILE A 73 11.07 7.80 3.56
N SER A 74 12.37 8.07 3.78
CA SER A 74 13.42 7.04 3.70
C SER A 74 13.55 6.12 4.92
N SER A 75 12.73 6.31 5.96
CA SER A 75 12.81 5.54 7.22
C SER A 75 12.22 4.13 7.14
N PHE A 76 11.63 3.74 6.00
CA PHE A 76 11.12 2.39 5.76
C PHE A 76 11.31 1.98 4.29
N ARG A 77 11.22 0.68 4.04
CA ARG A 77 11.24 0.14 2.67
C ARG A 77 9.98 0.58 1.94
N ARG A 78 10.13 1.05 0.72
CA ARG A 78 9.04 1.62 -0.10
C ARG A 78 8.94 0.90 -1.41
N TYR A 79 7.71 0.67 -1.84
CA TYR A 79 7.37 -0.06 -3.05
C TYR A 79 6.29 0.72 -3.81
N ALA A 80 6.44 0.78 -5.12
CA ALA A 80 5.45 1.35 -6.03
C ALA A 80 5.70 0.81 -7.44
N THR A 81 4.71 0.94 -8.32
CA THR A 81 4.92 0.64 -9.75
C THR A 81 5.98 1.56 -10.36
N TYR A 82 6.64 1.07 -11.41
CA TYR A 82 7.64 1.84 -12.15
C TYR A 82 7.09 3.20 -12.59
N GLU A 83 5.88 3.21 -13.13
CA GLU A 83 5.22 4.38 -13.68
C GLU A 83 4.87 5.38 -12.57
N THR A 84 4.38 4.91 -11.41
CA THR A 84 4.12 5.78 -10.26
C THR A 84 5.40 6.48 -9.80
N ILE A 85 6.52 5.75 -9.73
CA ILE A 85 7.83 6.32 -9.38
C ILE A 85 8.27 7.35 -10.43
N ALA A 86 8.13 7.03 -11.72
CA ALA A 86 8.53 7.90 -12.81
C ALA A 86 7.71 9.21 -12.83
N LEU A 87 6.39 9.11 -12.69
CA LEU A 87 5.49 10.27 -12.63
C LEU A 87 5.80 11.17 -11.44
N CYS A 88 6.03 10.60 -10.25
CA CYS A 88 6.40 11.37 -9.07
C CYS A 88 7.74 12.10 -9.25
N ARG A 89 8.74 11.44 -9.84
CA ARG A 89 10.05 12.06 -10.17
C ARG A 89 9.89 13.18 -11.19
N ALA A 90 9.13 12.95 -12.26
CA ALA A 90 8.88 13.96 -13.29
C ALA A 90 8.16 15.19 -12.72
N ARG A 91 7.30 15.01 -11.70
CA ARG A 91 6.66 16.09 -10.94
C ARG A 91 7.60 16.79 -9.94
N GLY A 92 8.87 16.38 -9.84
CA GLY A 92 9.85 16.99 -8.95
C GLY A 92 9.84 16.46 -7.51
N GLN A 93 9.13 15.34 -7.24
CA GLN A 93 9.18 14.71 -5.92
C GLN A 93 10.54 14.03 -5.71
N SER A 94 11.15 14.21 -4.53
CA SER A 94 12.35 13.48 -4.14
C SER A 94 12.01 12.01 -3.88
N VAL A 95 12.45 11.12 -4.78
CA VAL A 95 12.18 9.68 -4.75
C VAL A 95 13.48 8.89 -4.93
N GLY A 96 14.08 8.47 -3.82
CA GLY A 96 15.30 7.65 -3.77
C GLY A 96 15.12 6.38 -2.93
N GLY A 97 15.76 5.28 -3.34
CA GLY A 97 15.72 4.00 -2.60
C GLY A 97 14.32 3.36 -2.53
N VAL A 98 13.53 3.48 -3.59
CA VAL A 98 12.21 2.85 -3.73
C VAL A 98 12.33 1.64 -4.66
N TYR A 99 11.75 0.51 -4.24
CA TYR A 99 11.67 -0.70 -5.05
C TYR A 99 10.56 -0.56 -6.09
N SER A 100 10.93 -0.71 -7.36
CA SER A 100 10.00 -0.69 -8.47
C SER A 100 9.30 -2.04 -8.58
N LEU A 101 7.98 -2.01 -8.76
CA LEU A 101 7.14 -3.18 -8.99
C LEU A 101 6.49 -3.12 -10.39
N ARG A 102 6.04 -4.28 -10.85
CA ARG A 102 5.16 -4.49 -12.01
C ARG A 102 3.87 -5.17 -11.57
N TYR A 103 2.83 -5.05 -12.38
CA TYR A 103 1.60 -5.81 -12.13
C TYR A 103 1.87 -7.32 -12.21
N GLY A 104 1.29 -8.08 -11.28
CA GLY A 104 1.55 -9.51 -11.09
C GLY A 104 2.78 -9.82 -10.23
N ASP A 105 3.61 -8.82 -9.90
CA ASP A 105 4.69 -9.04 -8.94
C ASP A 105 4.11 -9.36 -7.55
N THR A 106 4.83 -10.23 -6.83
CA THR A 106 4.53 -10.56 -5.43
C THR A 106 5.73 -10.24 -4.56
N VAL A 107 5.52 -9.43 -3.53
CA VAL A 107 6.53 -9.11 -2.53
C VAL A 107 6.34 -10.02 -1.32
N SER A 108 7.30 -10.91 -1.10
CA SER A 108 7.34 -11.77 0.09
C SER A 108 7.87 -10.98 1.29
N LEU A 109 7.08 -10.94 2.37
CA LEU A 109 7.40 -10.30 3.63
C LEU A 109 7.55 -11.35 4.75
N PRO A 110 8.11 -10.99 5.92
CA PRO A 110 8.21 -11.89 7.06
C PRO A 110 6.85 -12.50 7.48
N TYR A 111 6.92 -13.61 8.21
CA TYR A 111 5.77 -14.30 8.81
C TYR A 111 4.76 -14.87 7.80
N GLY A 112 5.20 -15.19 6.58
CA GLY A 112 4.36 -15.76 5.54
C GLY A 112 3.41 -14.75 4.90
N VAL A 113 3.71 -13.46 5.02
CA VAL A 113 2.90 -12.41 4.41
C VAL A 113 3.35 -12.19 2.96
N CYS A 114 2.40 -12.11 2.03
CA CYS A 114 2.67 -11.79 0.63
C CYS A 114 1.85 -10.58 0.19
N VAL A 115 2.44 -9.72 -0.63
CA VAL A 115 1.75 -8.56 -1.23
C VAL A 115 1.82 -8.65 -2.74
N GLU A 116 0.69 -8.98 -3.37
CA GLU A 116 0.54 -9.03 -4.83
C GLU A 116 0.08 -7.67 -5.38
N VAL A 117 0.66 -7.26 -6.51
CA VAL A 117 0.35 -6.00 -7.18
C VAL A 117 -0.64 -6.23 -8.31
N LEU A 118 -1.79 -5.57 -8.23
CA LEU A 118 -2.85 -5.65 -9.24
C LEU A 118 -3.05 -4.27 -9.87
N ASN A 119 -3.47 -4.22 -11.13
CA ASN A 119 -3.77 -2.95 -11.80
C ASN A 119 -5.11 -2.38 -11.28
N ALA A 120 -5.12 -1.13 -10.82
CA ALA A 120 -6.33 -0.45 -10.31
C ALA A 120 -7.16 0.26 -11.40
N GLY A 121 -6.62 0.43 -12.60
CA GLY A 121 -7.32 1.06 -13.70
C GLY A 121 -7.54 2.58 -13.53
N HIS A 122 -6.93 3.25 -12.55
CA HIS A 122 -7.24 4.64 -12.20
C HIS A 122 -6.43 5.66 -12.99
N ILE A 123 -5.10 5.64 -12.83
CA ILE A 123 -4.13 6.45 -13.60
C ILE A 123 -2.96 5.55 -14.01
N LEU A 124 -2.10 6.02 -14.91
CA LEU A 124 -0.93 5.24 -15.34
C LEU A 124 -0.09 4.82 -14.11
N GLY A 125 0.09 3.51 -13.94
CA GLY A 125 0.80 2.92 -12.80
C GLY A 125 -0.03 2.70 -11.54
N SER A 126 -1.32 3.03 -11.52
CA SER A 126 -2.13 2.84 -10.31
C SER A 126 -2.30 1.37 -9.95
N ALA A 127 -2.04 1.02 -8.70
CA ALA A 127 -2.06 -0.35 -8.21
C ALA A 127 -2.99 -0.56 -7.01
N MET A 128 -3.65 -1.71 -7.02
CA MET A 128 -4.21 -2.32 -5.82
C MET A 128 -3.18 -3.27 -5.21
N PHE A 129 -3.24 -3.45 -3.90
CA PHE A 129 -2.36 -4.38 -3.19
C PHE A 129 -3.20 -5.45 -2.50
N ARG A 130 -3.02 -6.70 -2.93
CA ARG A 130 -3.62 -7.86 -2.26
C ARG A 130 -2.62 -8.40 -1.26
N ILE A 131 -2.93 -8.22 0.02
CA ILE A 131 -2.13 -8.66 1.15
C ILE A 131 -2.68 -9.98 1.64
N GLU A 132 -1.88 -11.02 1.55
CA GLU A 132 -2.19 -12.33 2.13
C GLU A 132 -1.40 -12.51 3.41
N THR A 133 -2.10 -12.85 4.48
CA THR A 133 -1.53 -13.29 5.75
C THR A 133 -2.05 -14.69 6.05
N PRO A 134 -1.42 -15.44 6.99
CA PRO A 134 -1.96 -16.71 7.45
C PRO A 134 -3.40 -16.64 8.01
N GLU A 135 -3.88 -15.45 8.42
CA GLU A 135 -5.22 -15.27 9.02
C GLU A 135 -6.27 -14.79 8.01
N ALA A 136 -5.88 -13.99 7.02
CA ALA A 136 -6.82 -13.36 6.09
C ALA A 136 -6.14 -12.84 4.82
N THR A 137 -6.98 -12.62 3.81
CA THR A 137 -6.65 -11.84 2.61
C THR A 137 -7.31 -10.47 2.69
N ILE A 138 -6.53 -9.42 2.49
CA ILE A 138 -6.96 -8.02 2.46
C ILE A 138 -6.68 -7.48 1.07
N LEU A 139 -7.68 -6.85 0.43
CA LEU A 139 -7.44 -6.09 -0.79
C LEU A 139 -7.55 -4.60 -0.47
N TYR A 140 -6.45 -3.88 -0.66
CA TYR A 140 -6.44 -2.43 -0.69
C TYR A 140 -6.55 -1.96 -2.13
N THR A 141 -7.67 -1.35 -2.48
CA THR A 141 -7.92 -0.90 -3.86
C THR A 141 -7.20 0.39 -4.21
N GLY A 142 -6.88 1.21 -3.20
CA GLY A 142 -6.62 2.63 -3.44
C GLY A 142 -7.78 3.27 -4.20
N ASP A 143 -7.46 4.28 -4.99
CA ASP A 143 -8.37 4.80 -6.01
C ASP A 143 -8.37 3.87 -7.21
N PHE A 144 -9.54 3.42 -7.63
CA PHE A 144 -9.72 2.48 -8.73
C PHE A 144 -10.90 2.88 -9.61
N ASN A 145 -10.89 2.43 -10.87
CA ASN A 145 -12.02 2.57 -11.77
C ASN A 145 -12.75 1.22 -11.92
N THR A 146 -14.08 1.28 -12.04
CA THR A 146 -14.92 0.09 -12.31
C THR A 146 -15.08 -0.21 -13.81
N VAL A 147 -14.47 0.62 -14.66
CA VAL A 147 -14.51 0.50 -16.12
C VAL A 147 -13.11 0.29 -16.65
N ARG A 148 -13.00 -0.35 -17.82
CA ARG A 148 -11.72 -0.53 -18.49
C ARG A 148 -11.16 0.84 -18.90
N SER A 149 -9.98 1.15 -18.40
CA SER A 149 -9.18 2.31 -18.78
C SER A 149 -7.94 1.85 -19.57
N PHE A 150 -7.19 2.80 -20.12
CA PHE A 150 -5.96 2.53 -20.90
C PHE A 150 -4.70 2.34 -20.03
N THR A 151 -4.86 2.01 -18.75
CA THR A 151 -3.79 1.93 -17.76
C THR A 151 -3.46 0.50 -17.37
#